data_AF-A0A354Y8X6-F1
#
_entry.id   AF-A0A354Y8X6-F1
#
_cell.length_a   1.000
_cell.length_b   1.000
_cell.length_c   1.000
_cell.angle_alpha   90.00
_cell.angle_beta   90.00
_cell.angle_gamma   90.00
#
_symmetry.space_group_name_H-M   'P 1'
#
loop_
_entity.id
_entity.type
_entity.pdbx_description
1 polymer ?
#
loop_
_entity_poly.entity_id
_entity_poly.type
_entity_poly.pdbx_seq_one_letter_code
_entity_poly.pdbx_strand_id
1 'polypeptide(L)' 'SSDLGEGAAAGGAGLGLAIVKRVVDSHGGRIDLSNRVEGGLVATLRFPRLHP' A
#
# COMPACT_ATOMS: atom_id res chain seq x y z
N SER A 1 19.91 4.02 -11.85
CA SER A 1 20.45 4.72 -10.68
C SER A 1 19.34 4.78 -9.65
N SER A 2 19.68 4.45 -8.39
CA SER A 2 18.88 4.65 -7.17
C SER A 2 17.54 3.92 -7.11
N ASP A 3 17.67 2.62 -6.82
CA ASP A 3 17.06 1.95 -5.67
C ASP A 3 16.34 2.87 -4.66
N LEU A 4 15.02 2.73 -4.54
CA LEU A 4 14.24 3.00 -3.31
C LEU A 4 13.04 2.06 -3.30
N GLY A 5 13.34 0.76 -3.19
CA GLY A 5 12.42 -0.16 -2.53
C GLY A 5 12.47 0.12 -1.03
N GLU A 6 11.67 1.06 -0.54
CA GLU A 6 11.56 1.28 0.91
C GLU A 6 10.14 0.93 1.36
N GLY A 7 9.94 -0.37 1.56
CA GLY A 7 8.90 -0.83 2.46
C GLY A 7 9.19 -0.35 3.88
N ALA A 8 8.14 0.13 4.53
CA ALA A 8 8.01 0.35 5.98
C ALA A 8 8.63 1.62 6.58
N ALA A 9 7.84 2.69 6.60
CA ALA A 9 7.62 3.39 7.86
C ALA A 9 6.52 2.65 8.63
N ALA A 10 6.94 1.64 9.40
CA ALA A 10 6.12 0.96 10.38
C ALA A 10 5.83 1.94 11.54
N GLY A 11 4.62 2.50 11.56
CA GLY A 11 4.17 3.36 12.66
C GLY A 11 2.68 3.63 12.60
N GLY A 12 1.86 2.68 13.07
CA GLY A 12 0.41 2.86 13.23
C GLY A 12 -0.48 1.96 12.36
N ALA A 13 0.12 1.14 11.51
CA ALA A 13 -0.58 0.17 10.69
C ALA A 13 -0.84 -1.12 11.49
N GLY A 14 -1.77 -1.09 12.45
CA GLY A 14 -2.16 -2.29 13.20
C GLY A 14 -2.57 -3.47 12.30
N LEU A 15 -2.93 -4.61 12.89
CA LEU A 15 -3.33 -5.85 12.21
C LEU A 15 -4.17 -5.65 10.92
N GLY A 16 -5.03 -4.62 10.88
CA GLY A 16 -5.80 -4.24 9.69
C GLY A 16 -4.98 -4.00 8.43
N LEU A 17 -3.90 -3.21 8.46
CA LEU A 17 -3.11 -2.93 7.25
C LEU A 17 -2.27 -4.14 6.80
N ALA A 18 -1.88 -5.00 7.74
CA ALA A 18 -1.25 -6.28 7.40
C ALA A 18 -2.23 -7.22 6.67
N ILE A 19 -3.49 -7.24 7.08
CA ILE A 19 -4.55 -7.98 6.38
C ILE A 19 -4.78 -7.39 4.98
N VAL A 20 -4.88 -6.07 4.87
CA VAL A 20 -5.06 -5.38 3.58
C VAL A 20 -3.91 -5.69 2.63
N LYS A 21 -2.65 -5.63 3.08
CA LYS A 21 -1.49 -5.97 2.26
C LYS A 21 -1.60 -7.39 1.70
N ARG A 22 -1.96 -8.36 2.55
CA ARG A 22 -2.14 -9.76 2.14
C ARG A 22 -3.22 -9.92 1.08
N VAL A 23 -4.36 -9.23 1.25
CA VAL A 23 -5.46 -9.26 0.28
C VAL A 23 -5.03 -8.62 -1.04
N VAL A 24 -4.37 -7.45 -0.99
CA VAL A 24 -3.90 -6.77 -2.20
C VAL A 24 -2.92 -7.65 -2.98
N ASP A 25 -1.95 -8.25 -2.29
CA ASP A 25 -0.97 -9.14 -2.89
C ASP A 25 -1.61 -10.39 -3.51
N SER A 26 -2.59 -10.99 -2.85
CA SER A 26 -3.28 -12.19 -3.36
C SER A 26 -4.07 -11.92 -4.64
N HIS A 27 -4.45 -10.67 -4.90
CA HIS A 27 -5.15 -10.24 -6.11
C HIS A 27 -4.18 -9.67 -7.17
N GLY A 28 -2.87 -9.83 -6.98
CA GLY A 28 -1.85 -9.27 -7.88
C GLY A 28 -1.81 -7.74 -7.91
N GLY A 29 -2.37 -7.10 -6.88
CA GLY A 29 -2.40 -5.66 -6.75
C GLY A 29 -1.16 -5.09 -6.06
N ARG A 30 -1.15 -3.76 -5.92
CA ARG A 30 -0.13 -3.01 -5.18
C ARG A 30 -0.80 -1.99 -4.26
N ILE A 31 -0.19 -1.78 -3.10
CA ILE A 31 -0.58 -0.74 -2.14
C ILE A 31 0.59 0.21 -1.89
N ASP A 32 0.34 1.52 -1.93
CA ASP A 32 1.28 2.57 -1.54
C ASP A 32 0.64 3.44 -0.44
N LEU A 33 1.41 3.79 0.58
CA LEU A 33 0.99 4.61 1.71
C LEU A 33 1.78 5.92 1.71
N SER A 34 1.09 7.04 1.93
CA SER A 34 1.71 8.37 1.99
C SER A 34 0.97 9.26 2.98
N ASN A 35 1.67 10.21 3.58
CA ASN A 35 1.05 11.23 4.43
C ASN A 35 0.52 12.38 3.56
N ARG A 36 -0.64 12.96 3.91
CA ARG A 36 -1.10 14.21 3.28
C ARG A 36 -0.33 15.40 3.83
N VAL A 37 -0.21 16.44 3.01
CA VAL A 37 0.42 17.71 3.40
C VAL A 37 -0.29 18.31 4.62
N GLU A 38 -1.62 18.18 4.69
CA GLU A 38 -2.47 18.68 5.77
C GLU A 38 -2.57 17.70 6.96
N GLY A 39 -1.89 16.55 6.89
CA GLY A 39 -1.92 15.49 7.90
C GLY A 39 -2.87 14.33 7.59
N GLY A 40 -2.64 13.21 8.27
CA GLY A 40 -3.33 11.94 8.04
C GLY A 40 -2.75 11.11 6.90
N LEU A 41 -3.42 9.98 6.58
CA LEU A 41 -2.94 8.93 5.69
C LEU A 41 -3.71 8.88 4.36
N VAL A 42 -2.99 8.77 3.25
CA VAL A 42 -3.49 8.34 1.94
C VAL A 42 -2.98 6.93 1.66
N ALA A 43 -3.91 6.01 1.43
CA ALA A 43 -3.63 4.67 0.95
C ALA A 43 -4.12 4.54 -0.49
N THR A 44 -3.21 4.23 -1.41
CA THR A 44 -3.52 4.03 -2.83
C THR A 44 -3.40 2.56 -3.17
N LEU A 45 -4.49 1.94 -3.62
CA LEU A 45 -4.53 0.54 -4.05
C LEU A 45 -4.70 0.48 -5.56
N ARG A 46 -3.88 -0.33 -6.24
CA ARG A 46 -3.97 -0.56 -7.69
C ARG A 46 -4.12 -2.05 -7.93
N PHE A 47 -5.08 -2.43 -8.78
CA PHE A 47 -5.30 -3.83 -9.15
C PHE A 47 -5.17 -4.00 -10.67
N PRO A 48 -4.75 -5.18 -11.14
CA PRO A 48 -4.84 -5.52 -12.56
C PRO A 48 -6.28 -5.34 -13.05
N ARG A 49 -6.46 -4.75 -14.23
CA ARG A 49 -7.77 -4.79 -14.90
C ARG A 49 -8.02 -6.23 -15.32
N LEU A 50 -9.11 -6.81 -14.84
CA LEU A 50 -9.66 -8.01 -15.47
C LEU A 50 -10.13 -7.59 -16.87
N HIS A 51 -9.53 -8.18 -17.90
CA HIS A 51 -10.05 -8.09 -19.26
C HIS A 51 -11.36 -8.90 -19.31
N PRO A 52 -12.40 -8.45 -20.03
CA PRO A 52 -13.56 -9.29 -20.33
C PRO A 52 -13.18 -10.46 -21.24
#